data_AF-A0A0C9RX97-F1
#
_entry.id   AF-A0A0C9RX97-F1
#
_cell.length_a   1.000
_cell.length_b   1.000
_cell.length_c   1.000
_cell.angle_alpha   90.00
_cell.angle_beta   90.00
_cell.angle_gamma   90.00
#
_symmetry.space_group_name_H-M   'P 1'
#
loop_
_entity.id
_entity.type
_entity.pdbx_description
1 polymer ?
#
loop_
_entity_poly.entity_id
_entity_poly.type
_entity_poly.pdbx_seq_one_letter_code
_entity_poly.pdbx_strand_id
1 'polypeptide(L)'
;MESGIFTRIFEVETREKSLTLYQQQVGDVSCVVWDAALVLAKYLDHLCQVEGFGDKWLEEKKVLELGAGTGCVGMTAACLGAHVVMTDLESTMPILRKNISMNEEQWRDSGTARAEVLDWEINPSTPEHFGAPLQEQSHDSRDPLSRRTRYPWTNTGLERIPGESNVEVSSRIHSFGKTTPEVLL
;
A
#
# COMPACT_ATOMS: atom_id res chain seq x y z
N MET A 1 6.08 -31.63 -1.09
CA MET A 1 6.60 -30.52 -0.26
C MET A 1 6.93 -29.40 -1.21
N GLU A 2 6.25 -28.26 -1.14
CA GLU A 2 6.69 -27.06 -1.86
C GLU A 2 8.01 -26.62 -1.26
N SER A 3 9.11 -26.85 -1.96
CA SER A 3 10.46 -26.52 -1.50
C SER A 3 10.60 -25.00 -1.35
N GLY A 4 11.00 -24.53 -0.16
CA GLY A 4 11.40 -23.14 0.06
C GLY A 4 10.40 -22.25 0.80
N ILE A 5 9.26 -22.78 1.28
CA ILE A 5 8.35 -22.02 2.16
C ILE A 5 8.76 -22.21 3.62
N PHE A 6 8.86 -21.10 4.35
CA PHE A 6 9.09 -21.09 5.80
C PHE A 6 8.19 -20.07 6.48
N THR A 7 7.99 -20.23 7.78
CA THR A 7 7.10 -19.35 8.56
C THR A 7 7.87 -18.59 9.62
N ARG A 8 7.42 -17.37 9.90
CA ARG A 8 7.81 -16.60 11.08
C ARG A 8 6.58 -16.34 11.93
N ILE A 9 6.71 -16.51 13.24
CA ILE A 9 5.68 -16.14 14.19
C ILE A 9 5.96 -14.73 14.69
N PHE A 10 4.94 -13.88 14.72
CA PHE A 10 4.99 -12.53 15.29
C PHE A 10 3.88 -12.36 16.31
N GLU A 11 4.25 -12.00 17.55
CA GLU A 11 3.30 -11.81 18.64
C GLU A 11 2.88 -10.35 18.76
N VAL A 12 1.56 -10.11 18.78
CA VAL A 12 0.94 -8.83 19.17
C VAL A 12 0.57 -8.95 20.64
N GLU A 13 1.46 -8.48 21.51
CA GLU A 13 1.45 -8.79 22.94
C GLU A 13 0.28 -8.15 23.65
N THR A 14 -0.09 -6.92 23.27
CA THR A 14 -1.20 -6.20 23.92
C THR A 14 -2.57 -6.81 23.66
N ARG A 15 -2.66 -7.68 22.64
CA ARG A 15 -3.90 -8.36 22.24
C ARG A 15 -3.85 -9.87 22.42
N GLU A 16 -2.73 -10.41 22.89
CA GLU A 16 -2.51 -11.85 23.02
C GLU A 16 -2.79 -12.59 21.70
N LYS A 17 -2.38 -12.01 20.57
CA LYS A 17 -2.56 -12.55 19.21
C LYS A 17 -1.23 -12.97 18.60
N SER A 18 -1.27 -14.02 17.79
CA SER A 18 -0.08 -14.58 17.13
C SER A 18 -0.29 -14.64 15.63
N LEU A 19 0.58 -13.97 14.87
CA LEU A 19 0.57 -13.93 13.41
C LEU A 19 1.57 -14.95 12.86
N THR A 20 1.09 -15.86 12.02
CA THR A 20 1.91 -16.79 11.24
C THR A 20 2.18 -16.21 9.85
N LEU A 21 3.40 -15.72 9.63
CA LEU A 21 3.84 -15.09 8.39
C LEU A 21 4.58 -16.10 7.51
N TYR A 22 3.96 -16.50 6.40
CA TYR A 22 4.60 -17.31 5.38
C TYR A 22 5.58 -16.45 4.57
N GLN A 23 6.74 -17.03 4.29
CA GLN A 23 7.83 -16.46 3.53
C GLN A 23 8.32 -17.48 2.50
N GLN A 24 8.96 -17.00 1.44
CA GLN A 24 9.57 -17.85 0.41
C GLN A 24 11.07 -17.56 0.28
N GLN A 25 11.87 -18.62 0.26
CA GLN A 25 13.32 -18.58 0.11
C GLN A 25 13.75 -18.23 -1.32
N VAL A 26 12.89 -18.54 -2.30
CA VAL A 26 13.06 -18.20 -3.71
C VAL A 26 11.87 -17.35 -4.13
N GLY A 27 12.13 -16.10 -4.51
CA GLY A 27 11.11 -15.10 -4.82
C GLY A 27 11.71 -13.70 -4.87
N ASP A 28 10.85 -12.70 -5.04
CA ASP A 28 11.23 -11.28 -4.97
C ASP A 28 11.45 -10.83 -3.51
N VAL A 29 11.98 -9.62 -3.31
CA VAL A 29 12.25 -9.03 -1.99
C VAL A 29 11.02 -8.94 -1.08
N SER A 30 9.81 -8.98 -1.64
CA SER A 30 8.54 -8.94 -0.91
C SER A 30 8.17 -10.27 -0.22
N CYS A 31 8.88 -11.36 -0.52
CA CYS A 31 8.60 -12.69 0.02
C CYS A 31 9.20 -12.95 1.41
N VAL A 32 9.89 -11.98 2.02
CA VAL A 32 10.50 -12.10 3.35
C VAL A 32 10.04 -10.98 4.28
N VAL A 33 10.03 -11.26 5.59
CA VAL A 33 9.73 -10.25 6.60
C VAL A 33 10.99 -9.46 6.90
N TRP A 34 10.99 -8.18 6.54
CA TRP A 34 12.09 -7.26 6.79
C TRP A 34 12.13 -6.80 8.25
N ASP A 35 13.33 -6.55 8.78
CA ASP A 35 13.49 -6.11 10.16
C ASP A 35 12.75 -4.80 10.46
N ALA A 36 12.71 -3.88 9.48
CA ALA A 36 11.94 -2.63 9.60
C ALA A 36 10.44 -2.89 9.83
N ALA A 37 9.87 -3.92 9.18
CA ALA A 37 8.48 -4.29 9.37
C ALA A 37 8.21 -4.80 10.79
N LEU A 38 9.13 -5.57 11.37
CA LEU A 38 9.02 -6.03 12.76
C LEU A 38 9.10 -4.88 13.75
N VAL A 39 10.03 -3.95 13.53
CA VAL A 39 10.23 -2.78 14.39
C VAL A 39 8.98 -1.90 14.34
N LEU A 40 8.42 -1.65 13.16
CA LEU A 40 7.19 -0.88 13.02
C LEU A 40 6.01 -1.61 13.66
N ALA A 41 5.83 -2.91 13.41
CA ALA A 41 4.75 -3.68 14.03
C ALA A 41 4.83 -3.66 15.57
N LYS A 42 6.03 -3.85 16.15
CA LYS A 42 6.23 -3.74 17.60
C LYS A 42 6.02 -2.31 18.12
N TYR A 43 6.37 -1.30 17.33
CA TYR A 43 6.11 0.08 17.69
C TYR A 43 4.60 0.35 17.77
N LEU A 44 3.80 -0.11 16.79
CA LEU A 44 2.33 0.03 16.82
C LEU A 44 1.70 -0.64 18.04
N ASP A 45 2.15 -1.86 18.36
CA ASP A 45 1.72 -2.62 19.53
C ASP A 45 2.11 -1.88 20.83
N HIS A 46 3.33 -1.37 20.91
CA HIS A 46 3.80 -0.61 22.07
C HIS A 46 3.00 0.68 22.31
N LEU A 47 2.54 1.37 21.26
CA LEU A 47 1.75 2.59 21.39
C LEU A 47 0.44 2.38 22.17
N CYS A 48 -0.12 1.17 22.21
CA CYS A 48 -1.28 0.85 23.06
C CYS A 48 -1.00 1.04 24.56
N GLN A 49 0.27 0.98 24.97
CA GLN A 49 0.69 1.13 26.37
C GLN A 49 1.25 2.54 26.69
N VAL A 50 1.41 3.40 25.68
CA VAL A 50 1.97 4.75 25.86
C VAL A 50 0.87 5.72 26.32
N GLU A 51 1.15 6.45 27.40
CA GLU A 51 0.28 7.52 27.87
C GLU A 51 0.05 8.56 26.76
N GLY A 52 -1.21 8.83 26.43
CA GLY A 52 -1.62 9.76 25.38
C GLY A 52 -2.14 9.10 24.09
N PHE A 53 -1.72 7.87 23.79
CA PHE A 53 -2.33 7.05 22.73
C PHE A 53 -3.45 6.17 23.31
N GLY A 54 -3.09 5.36 24.31
CA GLY A 54 -3.98 4.43 24.98
C GLY A 54 -4.29 3.15 24.19
N ASP A 55 -4.88 2.17 24.88
CA ASP A 55 -5.11 0.82 24.35
C ASP A 55 -5.85 0.81 23.01
N LYS A 56 -6.80 1.75 22.82
CA LYS A 56 -7.74 1.79 21.69
C LYS A 56 -7.34 2.74 20.57
N TRP A 57 -6.07 3.16 20.49
CA TRP A 57 -5.65 4.23 19.59
C TRP A 57 -5.87 3.94 18.09
N LEU A 58 -5.83 2.65 17.69
CA LEU A 58 -6.07 2.17 16.32
C LEU A 58 -7.48 1.61 16.08
N GLU A 59 -8.32 1.52 17.12
CA GLU A 59 -9.68 0.97 16.99
C GLU A 59 -10.52 1.81 16.01
N GLU A 60 -11.20 1.14 15.07
CA GLU A 60 -12.03 1.72 14.01
C GLU A 60 -11.29 2.69 13.05
N LYS A 61 -9.96 2.76 13.11
CA LYS A 61 -9.17 3.59 12.19
C LYS A 61 -9.12 2.95 10.81
N LYS A 62 -9.14 3.79 9.77
CA LYS A 62 -8.83 3.34 8.41
C LYS A 62 -7.34 3.44 8.18
N VAL A 63 -6.73 2.33 7.78
CA VAL A 63 -5.29 2.22 7.57
C VAL A 63 -5.01 1.85 6.11
N LEU A 64 -4.08 2.55 5.49
CA LEU A 64 -3.46 2.14 4.23
C LEU A 64 -2.01 1.77 4.52
N GLU A 65 -1.59 0.57 4.14
CA GLU A 65 -0.18 0.17 4.15
C GLU A 65 0.35 0.15 2.71
N LEU A 66 1.47 0.83 2.49
CA LEU A 66 2.15 0.88 1.18
C LEU A 66 3.36 -0.05 1.18
N GLY A 67 3.46 -0.95 0.20
CA GLY A 67 4.57 -1.90 0.12
C GLY A 67 4.52 -2.96 1.23
N ALA A 68 3.35 -3.57 1.41
CA ALA A 68 3.05 -4.46 2.53
C ALA A 68 3.91 -5.74 2.57
N GLY A 69 4.42 -6.21 1.42
CA GLY A 69 5.19 -7.44 1.33
C GLY A 69 4.42 -8.64 1.88
N THR A 70 4.87 -9.13 3.03
CA THR A 70 4.24 -10.25 3.77
C THR A 70 3.02 -9.83 4.60
N GLY A 71 2.77 -8.53 4.79
CA GLY A 71 1.63 -7.97 5.51
C GLY A 71 1.78 -7.89 7.03
N CYS A 72 3.01 -8.00 7.56
CA CYS A 72 3.25 -8.05 9.01
C CYS A 72 2.69 -6.82 9.75
N VAL A 73 2.89 -5.62 9.19
CA VAL A 73 2.52 -4.36 9.85
C VAL A 73 1.01 -4.17 9.76
N GLY A 74 0.42 -4.31 8.57
CA GLY A 74 -1.02 -4.17 8.38
C GLY A 74 -1.84 -5.20 9.16
N MET A 75 -1.41 -6.47 9.23
CA MET A 75 -2.08 -7.46 10.08
C MET A 75 -1.95 -7.12 11.57
N THR A 76 -0.82 -6.55 12.01
CA THR A 76 -0.68 -6.05 13.38
C THR A 76 -1.69 -4.93 13.62
N ALA A 77 -1.82 -3.95 12.72
CA ALA A 77 -2.81 -2.90 12.84
C ALA A 77 -4.26 -3.44 12.87
N ALA A 78 -4.56 -4.49 12.10
CA ALA A 78 -5.86 -5.16 12.14
C ALA A 78 -6.13 -5.81 13.50
N CYS A 79 -5.15 -6.51 14.09
CA CYS A 79 -5.26 -7.05 15.46
C CYS A 79 -5.53 -5.95 16.48
N LEU A 80 -4.96 -4.76 16.30
CA LEU A 80 -5.16 -3.58 17.15
C LEU A 80 -6.50 -2.85 16.91
N GLY A 81 -7.33 -3.37 16.00
CA GLY A 81 -8.71 -2.93 15.78
C GLY A 81 -8.94 -2.04 14.55
N ALA A 82 -7.95 -1.94 13.66
CA ALA A 82 -8.06 -1.10 12.47
C ALA A 82 -8.74 -1.81 11.28
N HIS A 83 -9.21 -1.01 10.33
CA HIS A 83 -9.66 -1.42 9.00
C HIS A 83 -8.57 -1.15 7.97
N VAL A 84 -7.85 -2.21 7.59
CA VAL A 84 -6.61 -2.11 6.85
C VAL A 84 -6.78 -2.51 5.39
N VAL A 85 -6.27 -1.66 4.51
CA VAL A 85 -5.99 -1.97 3.11
C VAL A 85 -4.48 -2.06 2.95
N MET A 86 -3.98 -3.26 2.68
CA MET A 86 -2.57 -3.50 2.41
C MET A 86 -2.33 -3.48 0.92
N THR A 87 -1.33 -2.72 0.47
CA THR A 87 -1.04 -2.56 -0.95
C THR A 87 0.38 -2.93 -1.30
N ASP A 88 0.55 -3.54 -2.47
CA ASP A 88 1.86 -3.91 -3.04
C ASP A 88 1.71 -4.16 -4.55
N LEU A 89 2.78 -4.57 -5.21
CA LEU A 89 2.79 -5.00 -6.62
C LEU A 89 1.96 -6.28 -6.81
N GLU A 90 1.48 -6.50 -8.04
CA GLU A 90 0.72 -7.72 -8.41
C GLU A 90 1.50 -9.00 -8.09
N SER A 91 2.83 -8.99 -8.28
CA SER A 91 3.71 -10.13 -7.97
C SER A 91 3.70 -10.54 -6.50
N THR A 92 3.41 -9.61 -5.58
CA THR A 92 3.37 -9.83 -4.13
C THR A 92 2.01 -10.37 -3.65
N MET A 93 0.95 -10.15 -4.42
CA MET A 93 -0.42 -10.51 -4.02
C MET A 93 -0.60 -11.98 -3.59
N PRO A 94 0.02 -12.99 -4.22
CA PRO A 94 -0.15 -14.38 -3.80
C PRO A 94 0.32 -14.63 -2.35
N ILE A 95 1.45 -14.07 -1.93
CA ILE A 95 1.97 -14.27 -0.57
C ILE A 95 1.19 -13.42 0.44
N LEU A 96 0.85 -12.18 0.09
CA LEU A 96 0.09 -11.29 0.96
C LEU A 96 -1.32 -11.83 1.25
N ARG A 97 -2.06 -12.25 0.22
CA ARG A 97 -3.40 -12.85 0.40
C ARG A 97 -3.35 -14.15 1.20
N LYS A 98 -2.34 -14.99 0.98
CA LYS A 98 -2.11 -16.20 1.78
C LYS A 98 -1.95 -15.85 3.25
N ASN A 99 -1.06 -14.91 3.58
CA ASN A 99 -0.83 -14.49 4.96
C ASN A 99 -2.09 -13.91 5.62
N ILE A 100 -2.87 -13.09 4.90
CA ILE A 100 -4.16 -12.59 5.41
C ILE A 100 -5.10 -13.75 5.74
N SER A 101 -5.31 -14.68 4.80
CA SER A 101 -6.24 -15.79 4.99
C SER A 101 -5.88 -16.71 6.16
N MET A 102 -4.58 -16.88 6.43
CA MET A 102 -4.09 -17.75 7.49
C MET A 102 -4.19 -17.12 8.88
N ASN A 103 -4.43 -15.81 8.97
CA ASN A 103 -4.45 -15.07 10.22
C ASN A 103 -5.78 -14.34 10.49
N GLU A 104 -6.79 -14.48 9.63
CA GLU A 104 -8.06 -13.75 9.74
C GLU A 104 -8.74 -13.89 11.12
N GLU A 105 -8.62 -15.07 11.75
CA GLU A 105 -9.13 -15.32 13.10
C GLU A 105 -8.50 -14.43 14.19
N GLN A 106 -7.30 -13.89 13.96
CA GLN A 106 -6.61 -13.07 14.96
C GLN A 106 -7.30 -11.72 15.17
N TRP A 107 -7.96 -11.17 14.13
CA TRP A 107 -8.63 -9.87 14.17
C TRP A 107 -10.12 -9.93 13.83
N ARG A 108 -10.72 -11.12 13.64
CA ARG A 108 -12.13 -11.29 13.26
C ARG A 108 -13.11 -10.47 14.10
N ASP A 109 -12.82 -10.33 15.39
CA ASP A 109 -13.70 -9.64 16.35
C ASP A 109 -13.29 -8.19 16.63
N SER A 110 -12.20 -7.69 16.04
CA SER A 110 -11.66 -6.37 16.35
C SER A 110 -11.38 -5.49 15.12
N GLY A 111 -11.03 -6.04 13.97
CA GLY A 111 -10.62 -5.27 12.80
C GLY A 111 -10.82 -6.01 11.48
N THR A 112 -10.28 -5.46 10.39
CA THR A 112 -10.37 -6.07 9.06
C THR A 112 -9.10 -5.86 8.26
N ALA A 113 -8.75 -6.82 7.40
CA ALA A 113 -7.58 -6.73 6.53
C ALA A 113 -7.93 -7.23 5.11
N ARG A 114 -7.51 -6.48 4.09
CA ARG A 114 -7.58 -6.93 2.69
C ARG A 114 -6.37 -6.45 1.89
N ALA A 115 -6.08 -7.16 0.80
CA ALA A 115 -4.97 -6.85 -0.10
C ALA A 115 -5.47 -6.25 -1.43
N GLU A 116 -4.84 -5.16 -1.87
CA GLU A 116 -5.09 -4.53 -3.16
C GLU A 116 -3.77 -4.26 -3.90
N VAL A 117 -3.84 -4.18 -5.21
CA VAL A 117 -2.67 -3.88 -6.05
C VAL A 117 -2.46 -2.37 -6.09
N LEU A 118 -1.23 -1.94 -5.86
CA LEU A 118 -0.80 -0.56 -6.07
C LEU A 118 0.64 -0.56 -6.57
N ASP A 119 0.82 -0.13 -7.81
CA ASP A 119 2.12 0.12 -8.40
C ASP A 119 2.40 1.64 -8.34
N TRP A 120 3.49 2.02 -7.69
CA TRP A 120 3.88 3.43 -7.52
C TRP A 120 4.41 4.04 -8.82
N GLU A 121 4.88 3.23 -9.77
CA GLU A 121 5.46 3.68 -11.03
C GLU A 121 4.40 3.92 -12.11
N ILE A 122 3.19 3.37 -11.91
CA ILE A 122 2.08 3.60 -12.83
C ILE A 122 1.48 4.96 -12.54
N ASN A 123 1.76 5.91 -13.43
CA ASN A 123 0.98 7.14 -13.48
C ASN A 123 -0.36 6.84 -14.17
N PRO A 124 -1.51 6.96 -13.49
CA PRO A 124 -2.82 6.77 -14.13
C PRO A 124 -3.11 7.80 -15.24
N SER A 125 -2.26 8.83 -15.41
CA SER A 125 -2.36 9.81 -16.49
C SER A 125 -1.47 9.53 -17.71
N THR A 126 -0.71 8.43 -17.77
CA THR A 126 0.03 8.07 -19.00
C THR A 126 -0.88 7.30 -19.97
N PRO A 127 -1.08 7.77 -21.21
CA PRO A 127 -2.09 7.20 -22.13
C PRO A 127 -1.79 5.80 -22.69
N GLU A 128 -0.73 5.12 -22.26
CA GLU A 128 -0.22 3.91 -22.92
C GLU A 128 -1.12 2.66 -22.71
N HIS A 129 -2.18 2.77 -21.92
CA HIS A 129 -3.14 1.69 -21.66
C HIS A 129 -4.55 1.90 -22.22
N PHE A 130 -4.81 3.04 -22.88
CA PHE A 130 -5.99 3.19 -23.74
C PHE A 130 -5.49 3.22 -25.19
N GLY A 131 -5.73 2.13 -25.93
CA GLY A 131 -5.20 1.93 -27.28
C GLY A 131 -5.27 3.20 -28.14
N ALA A 132 -4.11 3.69 -28.59
CA ALA A 132 -4.06 4.88 -29.41
C ALA A 132 -4.71 4.63 -30.79
N PRO A 133 -5.64 5.48 -31.24
CA PRO A 133 -6.06 5.54 -32.63
C PRO A 133 -4.96 6.15 -33.53
N LEU A 134 -5.08 5.87 -34.83
CA LEU A 134 -4.17 6.23 -35.92
C LEU A 134 -3.85 7.74 -36.03
N GLN A 135 -2.56 7.99 -36.28
CA GLN A 135 -1.92 9.07 -37.06
C GLN A 135 -2.39 10.54 -36.92
N GLU A 136 -1.41 11.40 -36.65
CA GLU A 136 -1.19 12.55 -37.55
C GLU A 136 0.32 12.85 -37.69
N GLN A 137 0.77 13.00 -38.94
CA GLN A 137 2.12 13.44 -39.30
C GLN A 137 2.14 14.97 -39.41
N SER A 138 3.17 15.64 -38.87
CA SER A 138 3.80 16.76 -39.58
C SER A 138 5.19 17.10 -39.03
N HIS A 139 6.10 17.35 -39.98
CA HIS A 139 7.51 17.70 -39.88
C HIS A 139 7.81 19.01 -39.12
N ASP A 140 8.99 19.14 -38.48
CA ASP A 140 10.12 19.99 -38.92
C ASP A 140 11.34 19.80 -37.98
N SER A 141 12.47 20.42 -38.31
CA SER A 141 13.81 19.85 -38.26
C SER A 141 14.82 20.71 -37.48
N ARG A 142 15.83 20.04 -36.89
CA ARG A 142 17.14 20.52 -36.41
C ARG A 142 17.20 21.44 -35.17
N ASP A 143 17.75 20.92 -34.07
CA ASP A 143 18.97 21.45 -33.38
C ASP A 143 19.42 20.51 -32.23
N PRO A 144 20.66 19.96 -32.21
CA PRO A 144 21.20 19.21 -31.08
C PRO A 144 22.06 20.13 -30.19
N LEU A 145 21.76 20.15 -28.88
CA LEU A 145 22.51 20.77 -27.77
C LEU A 145 21.90 22.07 -27.19
N SER A 146 20.87 21.93 -26.34
CA SER A 146 20.80 22.73 -25.12
C SER A 146 20.27 21.89 -23.96
N ARG A 147 21.19 21.32 -23.17
CA ARG A 147 20.88 20.80 -21.84
C ARG A 147 20.52 21.96 -20.91
N ARG A 148 19.25 22.06 -20.54
CA ARG A 148 18.81 22.55 -19.23
C ARG A 148 17.43 21.97 -18.96
N THR A 149 17.38 20.82 -18.29
CA THR A 149 16.13 20.26 -17.75
C THR A 149 15.60 21.22 -16.70
N ARG A 150 14.73 22.12 -17.16
CA ARG A 150 13.93 23.00 -16.33
C ARG A 150 12.67 22.20 -15.97
N TYR A 151 12.51 21.88 -14.70
CA TYR A 151 11.35 21.13 -14.21
C TYR A 151 10.05 21.90 -14.53
N PRO A 152 8.99 21.27 -15.06
CA PRO A 152 7.85 22.00 -15.64
C PRO A 152 6.89 22.63 -14.63
N TRP A 153 7.09 22.47 -13.32
CA TRP A 153 6.12 22.93 -12.31
C TRP A 153 6.14 24.44 -12.03
N THR A 154 6.96 25.22 -12.73
CA THR A 154 7.12 26.66 -12.49
C THR A 154 6.50 27.50 -13.62
N ASN A 155 5.19 27.38 -13.82
CA ASN A 155 4.29 28.54 -13.91
C ASN A 155 2.85 28.11 -14.14
N THR A 156 1.96 28.80 -13.44
CA THR A 156 0.50 28.74 -13.48
C THR A 156 -0.08 29.05 -14.85
N GLY A 157 -1.11 28.29 -15.23
CA GLY A 157 -1.95 28.54 -16.40
C GLY A 157 -3.18 27.65 -16.37
N LEU A 158 -4.23 28.12 -15.68
CA LEU A 158 -5.57 27.54 -15.73
C LEU A 158 -6.14 27.70 -17.15
N GLU A 159 -6.18 26.64 -17.95
CA GLU A 159 -7.10 26.56 -19.09
C GLU A 159 -7.84 25.22 -19.08
N ARG A 160 -9.17 25.30 -19.03
CA ARG A 160 -10.10 24.17 -19.04
C ARG A 160 -10.28 23.67 -20.46
N ILE A 161 -10.30 22.35 -20.63
CA ILE A 161 -10.96 21.69 -21.77
C ILE A 161 -12.13 20.88 -21.19
N PRO A 162 -13.38 21.02 -21.69
CA PRO A 162 -14.55 20.37 -21.14
C PRO A 162 -14.84 19.01 -21.81
N GLY A 163 -15.13 18.00 -20.99
CA GLY A 163 -15.74 16.74 -21.42
C GLY A 163 -14.94 15.50 -21.02
N GLU A 164 -15.33 14.91 -19.89
CA GLU A 164 -14.93 13.60 -19.36
C GLU A 164 -13.51 13.46 -18.75
N SER A 165 -13.42 12.96 -17.51
CA SER A 165 -12.13 12.51 -16.95
C SER A 165 -12.27 11.47 -15.83
N ASN A 166 -11.38 10.47 -15.89
CA ASN A 166 -10.53 9.78 -14.89
C ASN A 166 -10.77 9.91 -13.36
N VAL A 167 -11.95 10.36 -12.93
CA VAL A 167 -12.22 10.67 -11.53
C VAL A 167 -12.26 9.41 -10.66
N GLU A 168 -12.73 8.27 -11.14
CA GLU A 168 -13.16 7.18 -10.25
C GLU A 168 -12.05 6.43 -9.49
N VAL A 169 -10.81 6.41 -10.01
CA VAL A 169 -9.68 5.73 -9.36
C VAL A 169 -8.87 6.70 -8.51
N SER A 170 -8.56 7.90 -9.04
CA SER A 170 -7.89 8.97 -8.29
C SER A 170 -8.75 9.51 -7.14
N SER A 171 -10.08 9.50 -7.28
CA SER A 171 -10.99 9.92 -6.22
C SER A 171 -10.94 9.03 -5.00
N ARG A 172 -10.54 7.75 -5.11
CA ARG A 172 -10.46 6.86 -3.94
C ARG A 172 -9.26 7.18 -3.06
N ILE A 173 -8.13 7.53 -3.67
CA ILE A 173 -6.94 8.03 -2.97
C ILE A 173 -7.14 9.48 -2.47
N HIS A 174 -7.87 10.34 -3.20
CA HIS A 174 -8.23 11.68 -2.71
C HIS A 174 -9.42 11.70 -1.73
N SER A 175 -10.15 10.58 -1.60
CA SER A 175 -11.21 10.40 -0.58
C SER A 175 -10.68 9.90 0.75
N PHE A 176 -9.40 9.52 0.82
CA PHE A 176 -8.66 9.54 2.07
C PHE A 176 -8.66 11.00 2.57
N GLY A 177 -9.50 11.31 3.54
CA GLY A 177 -9.27 12.48 4.38
C GLY A 177 -10.49 13.28 4.83
N LYS A 178 -11.72 12.79 4.69
CA LYS A 178 -12.89 13.67 4.93
C LYS A 178 -13.75 13.41 6.16
N THR A 179 -13.76 12.23 6.79
CA THR A 179 -14.67 12.01 7.94
C THR A 179 -14.20 11.02 9.01
N THR A 180 -13.01 10.40 8.88
CA THR A 180 -12.47 9.46 9.87
C THR A 180 -10.96 9.68 10.00
N PRO A 181 -10.36 9.52 11.20
CA PRO A 181 -8.91 9.52 11.35
C PRO A 181 -8.33 8.36 10.54
N GLU A 182 -7.51 8.73 9.56
CA GLU A 182 -6.85 7.83 8.62
C GLU A 182 -5.36 7.77 8.95
N VAL A 183 -4.80 6.57 8.89
CA VAL A 183 -3.39 6.31 9.20
C VAL A 183 -2.73 5.71 7.96
N LEU A 184 -1.58 6.26 7.59
CA LEU A 184 -0.72 5.72 6.54
C LEU A 184 0.45 5.00 7.21
N LEU A 185 0.68 3.75 6.83
CA LEU A 185 1.78 2.90 7.30
C LEU A 185 2.77 2.66 6.16
#